data_AF-E9HFH4-F1
#
_entry.id   AF-E9HFH4-F1
#
_cell.length_a   1.000
_cell.length_b   1.000
_cell.length_c   1.000
_cell.angle_alpha   90.00
_cell.angle_beta   90.00
_cell.angle_gamma   90.00
#
_symmetry.space_group_name_H-M   'P 1'
#
loop_
_entity.id
_entity.type
_entity.pdbx_description
1 polymer ?
#
loop_
_entity_poly.entity_id
_entity_poly.type
_entity_poly.pdbx_seq_one_letter_code
_entity_poly.pdbx_strand_id
1 'polypeptide(L)'
;LGKSSYSANAEARFADYGLAASVEGLVRDGGFQAQMDGCYNDRVVVLKAGGSLDHKRVTCNVDLVTPFEELKTLESFVQLEKDLGESKGFGLSVNGRQLILVTLAKQPDGLQVLQVKNPWRPVDVSYSWENSADLIHYQVQLCWDLNRRSLATLGGRVVVKTSSYGRRISVKTVTPRREWSMDYALELTSSKVDHSVSLSWAADRTVGYRVLAENASSRRRTQLSGSVRLDLPARSFQLESAHSGGETTATRVEFQWDAAKDPSRRLGGRFETRQGRQVRLIFLHPELERDIVVQGEFDRMNDGQLTGKMELIYSPLEEHRLTIEGSTTGQEAGRAVQLAVSHPASNTDVRLVADGQKTAGAEFRARLDYKDRSKVSRFLQLAGRVLPEQRRVDFEARTAEKSLSLTNALTTSGSSYALASRTLVNDAQTLILDARLETSEVNYINI
;
A
#
# COMPACT_ATOMS: atom_id res chain seq x y z
N LEU A 1 -13.73 66.76 22.97
CA LEU A 1 -14.62 67.40 23.98
C LEU A 1 -13.76 67.47 25.25
N GLY A 2 -13.80 68.56 26.00
CA GLY A 2 -12.71 68.97 26.90
C GLY A 2 -12.25 67.96 27.97
N LYS A 3 -11.00 68.15 28.44
CA LYS A 3 -10.47 67.52 29.66
C LYS A 3 -11.32 67.96 30.85
N SER A 4 -11.88 67.02 31.61
CA SER A 4 -12.62 67.31 32.84
C SER A 4 -12.01 66.55 34.01
N SER A 5 -11.68 67.28 35.07
CA SER A 5 -11.29 66.72 36.37
C SER A 5 -12.45 66.88 37.35
N TYR A 6 -12.67 65.89 38.20
CA TYR A 6 -13.64 65.98 39.28
C TYR A 6 -13.01 65.49 40.59
N SER A 7 -13.47 66.08 41.69
CA SER A 7 -13.17 65.63 43.05
C SER A 7 -14.47 65.70 43.86
N ALA A 8 -14.74 64.66 44.63
CA ALA A 8 -15.92 64.56 45.47
C ALA A 8 -15.55 63.84 46.76
N ASN A 9 -15.92 64.43 47.89
CA ASN A 9 -15.78 63.81 49.20
C ASN A 9 -17.15 63.35 49.68
N ALA A 10 -17.23 62.12 50.16
CA ALA A 10 -18.44 61.55 50.73
C ALA A 10 -18.09 60.90 52.07
N GLU A 11 -18.79 61.29 53.12
CA GLU A 11 -18.67 60.69 54.44
C GLU A 11 -20.01 60.03 54.78
N ALA A 12 -19.99 58.75 55.12
CA ALA A 12 -21.15 58.01 55.56
C ALA A 12 -20.81 57.32 56.88
N ARG A 13 -21.56 57.65 57.95
CA ARG A 13 -21.41 57.02 59.26
C ARG A 13 -22.55 56.04 59.46
N PHE A 14 -22.25 54.76 59.57
CA PHE A 14 -23.20 53.72 59.92
C PHE A 14 -22.70 52.99 61.16
N ALA A 15 -23.42 53.14 62.29
CA ALA A 15 -23.27 52.38 63.54
C ALA A 15 -21.80 52.10 63.98
N ASP A 16 -21.18 53.02 64.73
CA ASP A 16 -19.81 52.92 65.31
C ASP A 16 -18.64 52.63 64.35
N TYR A 17 -18.93 52.40 63.08
CA TYR A 17 -17.96 52.16 62.01
C TYR A 17 -18.02 53.32 61.01
N GLY A 18 -16.98 54.15 61.02
CA GLY A 18 -16.87 55.28 60.10
C GLY A 18 -16.40 54.82 58.73
N LEU A 19 -17.13 55.18 57.67
CA LEU A 19 -16.64 55.15 56.30
C LEU A 19 -16.47 56.59 55.81
N ALA A 20 -15.22 57.03 55.71
CA ALA A 20 -14.87 58.26 55.01
C ALA A 20 -14.29 57.89 53.65
N ALA A 21 -14.70 58.57 52.57
CA ALA A 21 -14.12 58.37 51.26
C ALA A 21 -13.95 59.68 50.48
N SER A 22 -12.82 59.81 49.81
CA SER A 22 -12.54 60.83 48.82
C SER A 22 -12.39 60.16 47.46
N VAL A 23 -13.09 60.69 46.46
CA VAL A 23 -12.99 60.25 45.07
C VAL A 23 -12.41 61.39 44.25
N GLU A 24 -11.32 61.11 43.55
CA GLU A 24 -10.72 62.00 42.57
C GLU A 24 -10.66 61.29 41.22
N GLY A 25 -10.93 62.04 40.15
CA GLY A 25 -10.88 61.47 38.81
C GLY A 25 -10.62 62.48 37.72
N LEU A 26 -10.10 61.95 36.62
CA LEU A 26 -9.72 62.70 35.44
C LEU A 26 -10.22 61.96 34.20
N VAL A 27 -11.05 62.65 33.42
CA VAL A 27 -11.53 62.18 32.13
C VAL A 27 -10.86 63.02 31.04
N ARG A 28 -10.24 62.35 30.07
CA ARG A 28 -9.58 62.97 28.92
C ARG A 28 -10.18 62.40 27.64
N ASP A 29 -10.01 63.11 26.51
CA ASP A 29 -10.28 62.54 25.19
C ASP A 29 -9.46 61.24 25.04
N GLY A 30 -10.15 60.09 25.02
CA GLY A 30 -9.55 58.77 24.86
C GLY A 30 -9.17 58.02 26.16
N GLY A 31 -9.61 58.44 27.34
CA GLY A 31 -9.39 57.65 28.57
C GLY A 31 -9.88 58.27 29.87
N PHE A 32 -9.84 57.48 30.93
CA PHE A 32 -10.18 57.92 32.29
C PHE A 32 -9.20 57.33 33.32
N GLN A 33 -9.02 58.05 34.41
CA GLN A 33 -8.42 57.54 35.64
C GLN A 33 -9.25 58.04 36.80
N ALA A 34 -9.56 57.16 37.74
CA ALA A 34 -10.28 57.45 38.97
C ALA A 34 -9.59 56.74 40.12
N GLN A 35 -9.45 57.42 41.24
CA GLN A 35 -8.98 56.87 42.50
C GLN A 35 -9.97 57.25 43.58
N MET A 36 -10.38 56.25 44.36
CA MET A 36 -11.16 56.42 45.56
C MET A 36 -10.31 55.94 46.74
N ASP A 37 -9.97 56.87 47.61
CA ASP A 37 -9.31 56.58 48.88
C ASP A 37 -10.37 56.64 49.97
N GLY A 38 -10.52 55.55 50.69
CA GLY A 38 -11.45 55.41 51.81
C GLY A 38 -10.73 54.99 53.08
N CYS A 39 -11.39 55.23 54.22
CA CYS A 39 -10.99 54.68 55.51
C CYS A 39 -12.18 53.96 56.13
N TYR A 40 -11.94 52.72 56.56
CA TYR A 40 -12.86 51.91 57.34
C TYR A 40 -12.19 51.57 58.67
N ASN A 41 -12.73 52.07 59.78
CA ASN A 41 -12.17 51.87 61.13
C ASN A 41 -10.67 52.20 61.23
N ASP A 42 -10.28 53.40 60.80
CA ASP A 42 -8.88 53.88 60.74
C ASP A 42 -7.94 53.06 59.84
N ARG A 43 -8.49 52.17 59.00
CA ARG A 43 -7.72 51.38 58.05
C ARG A 43 -8.05 51.79 56.62
N VAL A 44 -7.00 51.93 55.81
CA VAL A 44 -7.08 52.46 54.45
C VAL A 44 -7.68 51.43 53.49
N VAL A 45 -8.64 51.87 52.68
CA VAL A 45 -9.18 51.19 51.51
C VAL A 45 -8.84 52.04 50.29
N VAL A 46 -8.24 51.48 49.25
CA VAL A 46 -7.90 52.22 48.02
C VAL A 46 -8.49 51.48 46.83
N LEU A 47 -9.30 52.16 46.02
CA LEU A 47 -9.79 51.67 44.74
C LEU A 47 -9.24 52.56 43.63
N LYS A 48 -8.43 51.99 42.74
CA LYS A 48 -7.93 52.65 41.54
C LYS A 48 -8.59 52.01 40.34
N ALA A 49 -9.21 52.81 39.48
CA ALA A 49 -9.75 52.38 38.22
C ALA A 49 -9.17 53.25 37.11
N GLY A 50 -8.53 52.64 36.12
CA GLY A 50 -7.95 53.34 34.99
C GLY A 50 -8.30 52.64 33.71
N GLY A 51 -8.61 53.41 32.68
CA GLY A 51 -8.88 52.85 31.37
C GLY A 51 -8.50 53.81 30.25
N SER A 52 -8.14 53.23 29.12
CA SER A 52 -7.91 53.97 27.88
C SER A 52 -8.83 53.46 26.80
N LEU A 53 -9.38 54.38 26.02
CA LEU A 53 -10.11 54.10 24.80
C LEU A 53 -9.42 54.86 23.67
N ASP A 54 -8.50 54.20 22.98
CA ASP A 54 -7.94 54.74 21.75
C ASP A 54 -8.61 54.06 20.53
N HIS A 55 -8.32 54.55 19.33
CA HIS A 55 -8.94 54.03 18.09
C HIS A 55 -8.65 52.55 17.81
N LYS A 56 -7.69 51.94 18.51
CA LYS A 56 -7.19 50.58 18.33
C LYS A 56 -7.34 49.68 19.55
N ARG A 57 -7.52 50.23 20.76
CA ARG A 57 -7.42 49.48 22.01
C ARG A 57 -8.31 50.05 23.11
N VAL A 58 -9.00 49.14 23.79
CA VAL A 58 -9.72 49.37 25.04
C VAL A 58 -8.95 48.68 26.16
N THR A 59 -8.53 49.43 27.16
CA THR A 59 -7.99 48.88 28.41
C THR A 59 -8.83 49.36 29.59
N CYS A 60 -9.02 48.49 30.58
CA CYS A 60 -9.61 48.83 31.86
C CYS A 60 -8.91 48.00 32.93
N ASN A 61 -8.29 48.66 33.90
CA ASN A 61 -7.65 48.05 35.05
C ASN A 61 -8.34 48.57 36.31
N VAL A 62 -8.64 47.68 37.24
CA VAL A 62 -9.21 48.01 38.54
C VAL A 62 -8.40 47.31 39.61
N ASP A 63 -7.81 48.11 40.50
CA ASP A 63 -7.02 47.66 41.64
C ASP A 63 -7.71 48.10 42.93
N LEU A 64 -8.01 47.16 43.81
CA LEU A 64 -8.59 47.39 45.13
C LEU A 64 -7.59 46.88 46.18
N VAL A 65 -7.27 47.73 47.14
CA VAL A 65 -6.50 47.40 48.33
C VAL A 65 -7.39 47.58 49.54
N THR A 66 -7.51 46.57 50.38
CA THR A 66 -8.34 46.62 51.59
C THR A 66 -7.56 46.16 52.83
N PRO A 67 -8.04 46.51 54.02
CA PRO A 67 -7.43 46.08 55.27
C PRO A 67 -7.93 44.72 55.77
N PHE A 68 -8.77 44.03 54.99
CA PHE A 68 -9.33 42.73 55.34
C PHE A 68 -8.33 41.62 55.00
N GLU A 69 -8.16 40.65 55.92
CA GLU A 69 -7.19 39.57 55.70
C GLU A 69 -7.57 38.68 54.51
N GLU A 70 -8.86 38.51 54.28
CA GLU A 70 -9.43 37.69 53.23
C GLU A 70 -9.34 38.36 51.84
N LEU A 71 -9.26 39.70 51.78
CA LEU A 71 -9.29 40.50 50.54
C LEU A 71 -8.29 41.66 50.57
N LYS A 72 -7.03 41.41 50.94
CA LYS A 72 -5.96 42.43 50.99
C LYS A 72 -5.79 43.15 49.67
N THR A 73 -5.80 42.42 48.55
CA THR A 73 -5.75 43.00 47.20
C THR A 73 -6.72 42.31 46.25
N LEU A 74 -7.28 43.07 45.31
CA LEU A 74 -8.00 42.57 44.15
C LEU A 74 -7.55 43.37 42.93
N GLU A 75 -7.10 42.67 41.90
CA GLU A 75 -6.63 43.26 40.65
C GLU A 75 -7.44 42.65 39.53
N SER A 76 -8.01 43.47 38.67
CA SER A 76 -8.69 43.00 37.47
C SER A 76 -8.29 43.82 36.26
N PHE A 77 -8.18 43.16 35.11
CA PHE A 77 -7.91 43.83 33.85
C PHE A 77 -8.83 43.33 32.75
N VAL A 78 -9.14 44.22 31.82
CA VAL A 78 -9.80 43.95 30.55
C VAL A 78 -8.97 44.63 29.47
N GLN A 79 -8.52 43.87 28.48
CA GLN A 79 -7.83 44.37 27.30
C GLN A 79 -8.53 43.86 26.05
N LEU A 80 -9.03 44.78 25.22
CA LEU A 80 -9.69 44.49 23.95
C LEU A 80 -9.03 45.32 22.85
N GLU A 81 -8.34 44.66 21.92
CA GLU A 81 -7.76 45.32 20.75
C GLU A 81 -8.68 45.17 19.53
N LYS A 82 -8.75 46.20 18.69
CA LYS A 82 -9.66 46.26 17.54
C LYS A 82 -9.22 45.28 16.45
N ASP A 83 -7.92 45.10 16.29
CA ASP A 83 -7.36 44.14 15.35
C ASP A 83 -7.34 42.73 15.95
N LEU A 84 -7.82 41.75 15.19
CA LEU A 84 -7.77 40.32 15.54
C LEU A 84 -6.33 39.76 15.61
N GLY A 85 -5.31 40.57 15.32
CA GLY A 85 -3.90 40.21 15.35
C GLY A 85 -3.25 40.31 16.73
N GLU A 86 -3.89 40.96 17.70
CA GLU A 86 -3.31 41.24 19.01
C GLU A 86 -4.16 40.61 20.15
N SER A 87 -3.55 40.43 21.32
CA SER A 87 -4.10 39.63 22.42
C SER A 87 -5.22 40.35 23.17
N LYS A 88 -6.40 39.73 23.23
CA LYS A 88 -7.50 40.16 24.08
C LYS A 88 -7.47 39.35 25.37
N GLY A 89 -7.81 39.96 26.49
CA GLY A 89 -7.82 39.24 27.75
C GLY A 89 -8.63 39.87 28.85
N PHE A 90 -9.04 39.01 29.78
CA PHE A 90 -9.61 39.37 31.05
C PHE A 90 -8.88 38.60 32.14
N GLY A 91 -8.50 39.26 33.22
CA GLY A 91 -7.93 38.58 34.38
C GLY A 91 -8.46 39.15 35.67
N LEU A 92 -8.50 38.28 36.68
CA LEU A 92 -8.84 38.63 38.05
C LEU A 92 -7.87 37.92 38.99
N SER A 93 -7.25 38.68 39.89
CA SER A 93 -6.34 38.21 40.93
C SER A 93 -6.83 38.72 42.29
N VAL A 94 -6.68 37.89 43.33
CA VAL A 94 -6.97 38.26 44.72
C VAL A 94 -5.79 37.87 45.59
N ASN A 95 -5.31 38.80 46.41
CA ASN A 95 -4.16 38.63 47.31
C ASN A 95 -2.90 38.14 46.57
N GLY A 96 -2.65 38.66 45.37
CA GLY A 96 -1.54 38.26 44.49
C GLY A 96 -1.70 36.88 43.83
N ARG A 97 -2.85 36.19 43.99
CA ARG A 97 -3.15 34.90 43.37
C ARG A 97 -4.14 35.08 42.23
N GLN A 98 -3.80 34.63 41.03
CA GLN A 98 -4.70 34.69 39.88
C GLN A 98 -5.85 33.69 40.03
N LEU A 99 -7.09 34.20 40.02
CA LEU A 99 -8.31 33.39 40.13
C LEU A 99 -8.81 32.93 38.77
N ILE A 100 -8.84 33.83 37.80
CA ILE A 100 -9.24 33.53 36.42
C ILE A 100 -8.41 34.36 35.45
N LEU A 101 -8.08 33.73 34.33
CA LEU A 101 -7.42 34.36 33.19
C LEU A 101 -8.08 33.84 31.92
N VAL A 102 -8.69 34.76 31.16
CA VAL A 102 -9.22 34.52 29.82
C VAL A 102 -8.30 35.22 28.84
N THR A 103 -7.79 34.51 27.86
CA THR A 103 -6.94 35.08 26.80
C THR A 103 -7.44 34.61 25.45
N LEU A 104 -7.62 35.54 24.51
CA LEU A 104 -7.84 35.28 23.10
C LEU A 104 -6.65 35.87 22.34
N ALA A 105 -5.83 35.01 21.75
CA ALA A 105 -4.65 35.44 21.01
C ALA A 105 -4.62 34.79 19.63
N LYS A 106 -4.09 35.53 18.65
CA LYS A 106 -3.73 34.98 17.34
C LYS A 106 -2.25 34.65 17.34
N GLN A 107 -1.91 33.41 17.07
CA GLN A 107 -0.53 32.96 16.95
C GLN A 107 0.09 33.39 15.60
N PRO A 108 1.44 33.43 15.49
CA PRO A 108 2.12 33.86 14.26
C PRO A 108 1.77 33.01 13.02
N ASP A 109 1.36 31.76 13.22
CA ASP A 109 0.93 30.84 12.18
C ASP A 109 -0.52 31.06 11.71
N GLY A 110 -1.25 32.01 12.32
CA GLY A 110 -2.64 32.33 12.00
C GLY A 110 -3.66 31.66 12.91
N LEU A 111 -3.25 30.72 13.77
CA LEU A 111 -4.13 29.99 14.69
C LEU A 111 -4.70 30.93 15.76
N GLN A 112 -6.02 30.95 15.92
CA GLN A 112 -6.67 31.69 17.00
C GLN A 112 -6.85 30.76 18.19
N VAL A 113 -6.49 31.22 19.39
CA VAL A 113 -6.55 30.44 20.63
C VAL A 113 -7.29 31.23 21.69
N LEU A 114 -8.42 30.69 22.15
CA LEU A 114 -9.12 31.09 23.36
C LEU A 114 -8.70 30.16 24.49
N GLN A 115 -8.20 30.71 25.59
CA GLN A 115 -7.83 29.95 26.78
C GLN A 115 -8.47 30.56 28.03
N VAL A 116 -9.03 29.72 28.89
CA VAL A 116 -9.61 30.07 30.18
C VAL A 116 -8.91 29.24 31.24
N LYS A 117 -8.05 29.88 32.03
CA LYS A 117 -7.38 29.27 33.18
C LYS A 117 -8.06 29.69 34.46
N ASN A 118 -8.31 28.73 35.34
CA ASN A 118 -8.65 28.95 36.73
C ASN A 118 -7.53 28.33 37.59
N PRO A 119 -6.52 29.10 38.01
CA PRO A 119 -5.45 28.56 38.86
C PRO A 119 -5.92 28.20 40.27
N TRP A 120 -7.03 28.81 40.75
CA TRP A 120 -7.58 28.56 42.08
C TRP A 120 -8.27 27.20 42.21
N ARG A 121 -8.96 26.75 41.15
CA ARG A 121 -9.36 25.35 40.96
C ARG A 121 -8.72 24.89 39.67
N PRO A 122 -7.65 24.07 39.69
CA PRO A 122 -6.68 23.87 38.60
C PRO A 122 -7.34 23.31 37.33
N VAL A 123 -8.09 24.16 36.66
CA VAL A 123 -8.95 23.89 35.51
C VAL A 123 -8.46 24.78 34.39
N ASP A 124 -8.34 24.21 33.20
CA ASP A 124 -7.90 24.89 31.99
C ASP A 124 -8.80 24.46 30.84
N VAL A 125 -9.38 25.42 30.15
CA VAL A 125 -10.17 25.21 28.93
C VAL A 125 -9.47 25.93 27.81
N SER A 126 -9.10 25.22 26.76
CA SER A 126 -8.56 25.82 25.55
C SER A 126 -9.39 25.44 24.33
N TYR A 127 -9.72 26.42 23.51
CA TYR A 127 -10.32 26.24 22.21
C TYR A 127 -9.46 26.97 21.18
N SER A 128 -8.96 26.26 20.18
CA SER A 128 -8.20 26.87 19.09
C SER A 128 -8.80 26.54 17.74
N TRP A 129 -8.80 27.52 16.85
CA TRP A 129 -9.36 27.38 15.53
C TRP A 129 -8.60 28.14 14.45
N GLU A 130 -8.62 27.57 13.26
CA GLU A 130 -8.19 28.20 12.03
C GLU A 130 -9.11 27.71 10.91
N ASN A 131 -9.58 28.64 10.09
CA ASN A 131 -10.43 28.30 8.95
C ASN A 131 -9.97 29.13 7.75
N SER A 132 -9.28 28.47 6.83
CA SER A 132 -8.84 29.00 5.55
C SER A 132 -9.24 28.04 4.43
N ALA A 133 -9.03 28.43 3.18
CA ALA A 133 -9.38 27.62 2.02
C ALA A 133 -8.70 26.23 2.04
N ASP A 134 -7.46 26.16 2.53
CA ASP A 134 -6.63 24.96 2.48
C ASP A 134 -6.48 24.27 3.84
N LEU A 135 -6.90 24.91 4.93
CA LEU A 135 -6.75 24.39 6.29
C LEU A 135 -7.97 24.70 7.15
N ILE A 136 -8.56 23.63 7.69
CA ILE A 136 -9.53 23.69 8.78
C ILE A 136 -8.87 23.03 9.99
N HIS A 137 -8.70 23.78 11.07
CA HIS A 137 -8.17 23.29 12.33
C HIS A 137 -9.14 23.67 13.44
N TYR A 138 -9.60 22.68 14.19
CA TYR A 138 -10.35 22.89 15.44
C TYR A 138 -9.74 22.01 16.52
N GLN A 139 -9.49 22.59 17.69
CA GLN A 139 -9.05 21.84 18.85
C GLN A 139 -9.76 22.38 20.09
N VAL A 140 -10.25 21.47 20.93
CA VAL A 140 -10.84 21.77 22.22
C VAL A 140 -10.19 20.87 23.26
N GLN A 141 -9.85 21.44 24.41
CA GLN A 141 -9.27 20.71 25.52
C GLN A 141 -9.81 21.28 26.83
N LEU A 142 -10.25 20.38 27.70
CA LEU A 142 -10.67 20.65 29.07
C LEU A 142 -9.76 19.83 29.97
N CYS A 143 -9.04 20.50 30.87
CA CYS A 143 -8.32 19.90 31.96
C CYS A 143 -8.97 20.34 33.27
N TRP A 144 -9.35 19.42 34.16
CA TRP A 144 -9.95 19.79 35.47
C TRP A 144 -9.04 19.56 36.67
N ASP A 145 -7.83 19.05 36.44
CA ASP A 145 -6.76 18.96 37.43
C ASP A 145 -5.39 19.09 36.74
N LEU A 146 -4.82 20.31 36.80
CA LEU A 146 -3.50 20.62 36.25
C LEU A 146 -2.36 19.82 36.90
N ASN A 147 -2.53 19.30 38.11
CA ASN A 147 -1.51 18.47 38.76
C ASN A 147 -1.53 17.03 38.23
N ARG A 148 -2.63 16.61 37.58
CA ARG A 148 -2.83 15.26 37.03
C ARG A 148 -3.32 15.30 35.59
N ARG A 149 -2.68 16.13 34.74
CA ARG A 149 -3.10 16.37 33.36
C ARG A 149 -3.45 15.10 32.57
N SER A 150 -2.64 14.05 32.66
CA SER A 150 -2.88 12.79 31.91
C SER A 150 -4.17 12.07 32.33
N LEU A 151 -4.62 12.23 33.57
CA LEU A 151 -5.81 11.59 34.13
C LEU A 151 -7.02 12.54 34.23
N ALA A 152 -6.84 13.80 33.87
CA ALA A 152 -7.84 14.85 34.06
C ALA A 152 -8.06 15.69 32.80
N THR A 153 -7.76 15.14 31.62
CA THR A 153 -7.92 15.81 30.33
C THR A 153 -8.97 15.11 29.48
N LEU A 154 -9.88 15.91 28.93
CA LEU A 154 -10.79 15.56 27.85
C LEU A 154 -10.52 16.53 26.69
N GLY A 155 -10.44 16.03 25.47
CA GLY A 155 -10.24 16.92 24.33
C GLY A 155 -10.47 16.26 22.99
N GLY A 156 -10.54 17.10 21.97
CA GLY A 156 -10.70 16.73 20.58
C GLY A 156 -9.89 17.65 19.70
N ARG A 157 -9.37 17.12 18.60
CA ARG A 157 -8.70 17.88 17.55
C ARG A 157 -9.15 17.34 16.19
N VAL A 158 -9.54 18.24 15.30
CA VAL A 158 -9.85 17.96 13.90
C VAL A 158 -8.96 18.85 13.06
N VAL A 159 -8.20 18.25 12.16
CA VAL A 159 -7.37 18.95 11.18
C VAL A 159 -7.72 18.43 9.80
N VAL A 160 -8.20 19.31 8.93
CA VAL A 160 -8.42 19.03 7.51
C VAL A 160 -7.47 19.90 6.72
N LYS A 161 -6.61 19.28 5.92
CA LYS A 161 -5.76 19.95 4.94
C LYS A 161 -6.25 19.58 3.55
N THR A 162 -6.53 20.58 2.73
CA THR A 162 -6.96 20.40 1.34
C THR A 162 -5.87 20.94 0.43
N SER A 163 -5.66 20.29 -0.71
CA SER A 163 -4.81 20.79 -1.78
C SER A 163 -5.48 20.51 -3.13
N SER A 164 -4.95 21.08 -4.21
CA SER A 164 -5.45 20.84 -5.57
C SER A 164 -5.43 19.35 -5.98
N TYR A 165 -4.65 18.53 -5.28
CA TYR A 165 -4.42 17.13 -5.60
C TYR A 165 -4.90 16.18 -4.51
N GLY A 166 -5.53 16.66 -3.43
CA GLY A 166 -5.81 15.75 -2.34
C GLY A 166 -6.38 16.38 -1.08
N ARG A 167 -6.58 15.51 -0.09
CA ARG A 167 -7.12 15.87 1.22
C ARG A 167 -6.52 15.00 2.31
N ARG A 168 -6.16 15.60 3.43
CA ARG A 168 -5.76 14.91 4.66
C ARG A 168 -6.71 15.31 5.78
N ILE A 169 -7.21 14.34 6.53
CA ILE A 169 -8.08 14.55 7.68
C ILE A 169 -7.46 13.80 8.85
N SER A 170 -7.23 14.50 9.97
CA SER A 170 -6.76 13.91 11.21
C SER A 170 -7.73 14.29 12.32
N VAL A 171 -8.35 13.28 12.93
CA VAL A 171 -9.25 13.43 14.08
C VAL A 171 -8.59 12.76 15.27
N LYS A 172 -8.43 13.46 16.38
CA LYS A 172 -7.87 12.92 17.61
C LYS A 172 -8.81 13.25 18.76
N THR A 173 -9.10 12.29 19.62
CA THR A 173 -9.83 12.49 20.87
C THR A 173 -8.98 11.96 22.03
N VAL A 174 -8.94 12.72 23.11
CA VAL A 174 -8.16 12.41 24.31
C VAL A 174 -9.12 12.31 25.48
N THR A 175 -9.04 11.22 26.21
CA THR A 175 -9.75 10.99 27.48
C THR A 175 -8.73 10.54 28.54
N PRO A 176 -9.06 10.59 29.84
CA PRO A 176 -8.14 10.17 30.90
C PRO A 176 -7.53 8.78 30.79
N ARG A 177 -8.16 7.87 30.02
CA ARG A 177 -7.75 6.46 29.92
C ARG A 177 -7.41 6.02 28.51
N ARG A 178 -7.80 6.79 27.48
CA ARG A 178 -7.66 6.39 26.09
C ARG A 178 -7.48 7.60 25.20
N GLU A 179 -6.67 7.40 24.17
CA GLU A 179 -6.54 8.30 23.04
C GLU A 179 -7.06 7.55 21.81
N TRP A 180 -7.96 8.17 21.05
CA TRP A 180 -8.37 7.68 19.75
C TRP A 180 -7.87 8.63 18.68
N SER A 181 -7.32 8.09 17.60
CA SER A 181 -6.97 8.86 16.41
C SER A 181 -7.53 8.20 15.16
N MET A 182 -7.99 9.00 14.22
CA MET A 182 -8.35 8.60 12.87
C MET A 182 -7.61 9.51 11.90
N ASP A 183 -6.83 8.91 11.01
CA ASP A 183 -6.13 9.62 9.96
C ASP A 183 -6.59 9.11 8.60
N TYR A 184 -6.95 10.04 7.73
CA TYR A 184 -7.32 9.81 6.34
C TYR A 184 -6.40 10.67 5.48
N ALA A 185 -5.85 10.09 4.41
CA ALA A 185 -5.08 10.82 3.43
C ALA A 185 -5.42 10.31 2.02
N LEU A 186 -5.69 11.23 1.12
CA LEU A 186 -5.87 10.98 -0.30
C LEU A 186 -5.02 11.97 -1.09
N GLU A 187 -4.22 11.45 -2.01
CA GLU A 187 -3.49 12.20 -3.03
C GLU A 187 -3.81 11.55 -4.38
N LEU A 188 -4.35 12.34 -5.30
CA LEU A 188 -4.75 11.94 -6.63
C LEU A 188 -4.16 12.91 -7.65
N THR A 189 -3.30 12.39 -8.50
CA THR A 189 -2.74 13.08 -9.67
C THR A 189 -2.95 12.22 -10.92
N SER A 190 -2.55 12.73 -12.08
CA SER A 190 -2.58 11.94 -13.33
C SER A 190 -1.64 10.72 -13.31
N SER A 191 -0.64 10.71 -12.42
CA SER A 191 0.39 9.68 -12.34
C SER A 191 0.41 8.93 -11.00
N LYS A 192 -0.39 9.32 -10.01
CA LYS A 192 -0.32 8.75 -8.66
C LYS A 192 -1.69 8.73 -7.98
N VAL A 193 -1.96 7.61 -7.33
CA VAL A 193 -3.05 7.44 -6.36
C VAL A 193 -2.41 7.00 -5.05
N ASP A 194 -2.51 7.78 -3.98
CA ASP A 194 -2.09 7.38 -2.63
C ASP A 194 -3.24 7.63 -1.66
N HIS A 195 -3.85 6.56 -1.20
CA HIS A 195 -5.01 6.59 -0.33
C HIS A 195 -4.74 5.77 0.92
N SER A 196 -4.93 6.35 2.10
CA SER A 196 -4.77 5.65 3.36
C SER A 196 -5.81 6.07 4.38
N VAL A 197 -6.19 5.10 5.21
CA VAL A 197 -7.05 5.30 6.38
C VAL A 197 -6.44 4.53 7.52
N SER A 198 -6.30 5.15 8.69
CA SER A 198 -5.88 4.48 9.90
C SER A 198 -6.72 4.94 11.09
N LEU A 199 -6.99 4.00 11.99
CA LEU A 199 -7.71 4.19 13.24
C LEU A 199 -6.85 3.60 14.35
N SER A 200 -6.55 4.39 15.37
CA SER A 200 -5.79 3.96 16.54
C SER A 200 -6.56 4.26 17.82
N TRP A 201 -6.46 3.40 18.83
CA TRP A 201 -7.04 3.62 20.17
C TRP A 201 -6.07 3.34 21.32
N ALA A 202 -4.82 3.01 20.99
CA ALA A 202 -3.67 2.87 21.86
C ALA A 202 -2.38 2.91 21.01
N ALA A 203 -1.22 3.13 21.62
CA ALA A 203 0.05 3.25 20.90
C ALA A 203 0.39 2.03 20.01
N ASP A 204 -0.08 0.84 20.38
CA ASP A 204 0.15 -0.44 19.71
C ASP A 204 -1.09 -1.03 19.03
N ARG A 205 -2.23 -0.31 19.02
CA ARG A 205 -3.50 -0.81 18.49
C ARG A 205 -4.01 0.08 17.38
N THR A 206 -3.55 -0.22 16.17
CA THR A 206 -3.94 0.46 14.95
C THR A 206 -4.55 -0.53 13.96
N VAL A 207 -5.63 -0.11 13.31
CA VAL A 207 -6.20 -0.76 12.13
C VAL A 207 -6.18 0.24 11.01
N GLY A 208 -5.70 -0.14 9.84
CA GLY A 208 -5.68 0.76 8.71
C GLY A 208 -5.30 0.08 7.42
N TYR A 209 -5.42 0.81 6.33
CA TYR A 209 -4.92 0.38 5.04
C TYR A 209 -4.25 1.53 4.31
N ARG A 210 -3.42 1.19 3.34
CA ARG A 210 -2.86 2.11 2.35
C ARG A 210 -2.89 1.46 0.98
N VAL A 211 -3.32 2.20 -0.02
CA VAL A 211 -3.27 1.86 -1.44
C VAL A 211 -2.43 2.92 -2.11
N LEU A 212 -1.34 2.50 -2.74
CA LEU A 212 -0.48 3.35 -3.57
C LEU A 212 -0.44 2.75 -4.98
N ALA A 213 -0.70 3.55 -6.00
CA ALA A 213 -0.49 3.18 -7.38
C ALA A 213 0.21 4.34 -8.09
N GLU A 214 1.29 4.04 -8.82
CA GLU A 214 2.07 5.06 -9.52
C GLU A 214 2.28 4.63 -10.97
N ASN A 215 2.17 5.60 -11.86
CA ASN A 215 2.42 5.47 -13.28
C ASN A 215 3.53 6.44 -13.67
N ALA A 216 4.75 5.92 -13.75
CA ALA A 216 5.93 6.63 -14.23
C ALA A 216 6.21 6.32 -15.72
N SER A 217 5.19 5.90 -16.47
CA SER A 217 5.35 5.54 -17.88
C SER A 217 5.69 6.76 -18.74
N SER A 218 6.51 6.51 -19.75
CA SER A 218 6.87 7.45 -20.81
C SER A 218 6.49 6.86 -22.17
N ARG A 219 6.60 7.65 -23.25
CA ARG A 219 6.32 7.17 -24.61
C ARG A 219 7.12 5.92 -25.02
N ARG A 220 8.30 5.70 -24.43
CA ARG A 220 9.21 4.60 -24.81
C ARG A 220 9.30 3.48 -23.78
N ARG A 221 8.76 3.68 -22.58
CA ARG A 221 8.93 2.77 -21.45
C ARG A 221 7.70 2.80 -20.56
N THR A 222 7.10 1.63 -20.34
CA THR A 222 6.03 1.47 -19.35
C THR A 222 6.65 1.28 -17.98
N GLN A 223 6.18 1.99 -16.97
CA GLN A 223 6.60 1.80 -15.59
C GLN A 223 5.42 2.02 -14.66
N LEU A 224 4.95 0.94 -14.05
CA LEU A 224 3.80 0.90 -13.15
C LEU A 224 4.25 0.28 -11.83
N SER A 225 3.86 0.89 -10.72
CA SER A 225 4.02 0.32 -9.38
C SER A 225 2.69 0.38 -8.64
N GLY A 226 2.47 -0.60 -7.78
CA GLY A 226 1.30 -0.68 -6.92
C GLY A 226 1.68 -1.30 -5.59
N SER A 227 1.11 -0.79 -4.50
CA SER A 227 1.16 -1.45 -3.22
C SER A 227 -0.18 -1.31 -2.49
N VAL A 228 -0.60 -2.39 -1.85
CA VAL A 228 -1.74 -2.42 -0.94
C VAL A 228 -1.25 -2.96 0.37
N ARG A 229 -1.41 -2.19 1.44
CA ARG A 229 -1.05 -2.56 2.80
C ARG A 229 -2.28 -2.55 3.68
N LEU A 230 -2.39 -3.55 4.55
CA LEU A 230 -3.39 -3.67 5.61
C LEU A 230 -2.65 -3.85 6.93
N ASP A 231 -2.85 -2.92 7.86
CA ASP A 231 -2.32 -2.97 9.21
C ASP A 231 -3.43 -3.40 10.18
N LEU A 232 -3.17 -4.45 10.95
CA LEU A 232 -4.01 -4.93 12.05
C LEU A 232 -3.16 -4.95 13.33
N PRO A 233 -3.77 -4.94 14.53
CA PRO A 233 -3.01 -4.84 15.78
C PRO A 233 -1.96 -5.94 15.98
N ALA A 234 -2.22 -7.16 15.47
CA ALA A 234 -1.31 -8.29 15.62
C ALA A 234 -0.47 -8.59 14.37
N ARG A 235 -0.91 -8.13 13.19
CA ARG A 235 -0.37 -8.56 11.89
C ARG A 235 -0.46 -7.46 10.85
N SER A 236 0.44 -7.50 9.88
CA SER A 236 0.38 -6.62 8.70
C SER A 236 0.43 -7.46 7.43
N PHE A 237 -0.37 -7.11 6.43
CA PHE A 237 -0.34 -7.72 5.10
C PHE A 237 0.03 -6.67 4.07
N GLN A 238 0.85 -7.03 3.09
CA GLN A 238 1.30 -6.13 2.04
C GLN A 238 1.37 -6.88 0.71
N LEU A 239 0.69 -6.35 -0.30
CA LEU A 239 0.78 -6.80 -1.69
C LEU A 239 1.49 -5.71 -2.47
N GLU A 240 2.62 -6.05 -3.08
CA GLU A 240 3.38 -5.17 -3.96
C GLU A 240 3.35 -5.70 -5.38
N SER A 241 3.23 -4.80 -6.34
CA SER A 241 3.33 -5.07 -7.75
C SER A 241 4.22 -4.03 -8.41
N ALA A 242 5.11 -4.46 -9.29
CA ALA A 242 5.92 -3.57 -10.11
C ALA A 242 6.01 -4.14 -11.51
N HIS A 243 5.79 -3.31 -12.51
CA HIS A 243 5.89 -3.66 -13.92
C HIS A 243 6.72 -2.61 -14.64
N SER A 244 7.73 -3.08 -15.38
CA SER A 244 8.47 -2.27 -16.33
C SER A 244 8.41 -2.94 -17.71
N GLY A 245 8.06 -2.18 -18.74
CA GLY A 245 7.98 -2.65 -20.13
C GLY A 245 8.84 -1.80 -21.06
N GLY A 246 9.33 -2.41 -22.14
CA GLY A 246 10.26 -1.81 -23.12
C GLY A 246 10.97 -2.91 -23.90
N GLU A 247 12.26 -2.75 -24.18
CA GLU A 247 13.09 -3.84 -24.74
C GLU A 247 13.23 -5.03 -23.77
N THR A 248 13.19 -4.73 -22.47
CA THR A 248 13.09 -5.70 -21.39
C THR A 248 11.77 -5.50 -20.67
N THR A 249 11.02 -6.57 -20.48
CA THR A 249 9.83 -6.57 -19.64
C THR A 249 10.14 -7.27 -18.34
N ALA A 250 9.80 -6.65 -17.22
CA ALA A 250 9.92 -7.24 -15.90
C ALA A 250 8.64 -6.95 -15.12
N THR A 251 8.02 -8.00 -14.58
CA THR A 251 6.85 -7.92 -13.71
C THR A 251 7.17 -8.63 -12.42
N ARG A 252 6.91 -8.00 -11.28
CA ARG A 252 7.09 -8.56 -9.94
C ARG A 252 5.79 -8.38 -9.18
N VAL A 253 5.33 -9.46 -8.54
CA VAL A 253 4.19 -9.43 -7.62
C VAL A 253 4.60 -10.17 -6.36
N GLU A 254 4.51 -9.51 -5.21
CA GLU A 254 4.89 -10.09 -3.92
C GLU A 254 3.84 -9.81 -2.87
N PHE A 255 3.36 -10.87 -2.24
CA PHE A 255 2.52 -10.84 -1.07
C PHE A 255 3.37 -11.13 0.17
N GLN A 256 3.28 -10.28 1.17
CA GLN A 256 4.08 -10.35 2.39
C GLN A 256 3.16 -10.25 3.60
N TRP A 257 3.48 -10.99 4.66
CA TRP A 257 2.80 -10.88 5.95
C TRP A 257 3.81 -10.72 7.07
N ASP A 258 3.55 -9.78 7.98
CA ASP A 258 4.44 -9.43 9.08
C ASP A 258 5.87 -9.06 8.63
N ALA A 259 6.03 -8.55 7.41
CA ALA A 259 7.33 -8.26 6.79
C ALA A 259 8.23 -7.31 7.61
N ALA A 260 7.62 -6.43 8.42
CA ALA A 260 8.35 -5.57 9.34
C ALA A 260 9.10 -6.36 10.43
N LYS A 261 8.63 -7.57 10.78
CA LYS A 261 9.24 -8.47 11.77
C LYS A 261 10.10 -9.54 11.11
N ASP A 262 9.65 -10.05 9.97
CA ASP A 262 10.27 -11.19 9.30
C ASP A 262 10.19 -11.03 7.77
N PRO A 263 11.27 -10.56 7.13
CA PRO A 263 11.32 -10.39 5.67
C PRO A 263 11.20 -11.69 4.86
N SER A 264 11.33 -12.86 5.49
CA SER A 264 11.21 -14.16 4.82
C SER A 264 9.77 -14.56 4.54
N ARG A 265 8.80 -13.95 5.24
CA ARG A 265 7.36 -14.20 5.11
C ARG A 265 6.77 -13.55 3.88
N ARG A 266 7.19 -14.04 2.72
CA ARG A 266 6.78 -13.54 1.41
C ARG A 266 6.50 -14.69 0.45
N LEU A 267 5.45 -14.51 -0.34
CA LEU A 267 5.08 -15.32 -1.48
C LEU A 267 5.10 -14.42 -2.70
N GLY A 268 5.64 -14.86 -3.82
CA GLY A 268 5.68 -13.98 -4.98
C GLY A 268 6.06 -14.63 -6.29
N GLY A 269 5.87 -13.85 -7.34
CA GLY A 269 6.25 -14.20 -8.69
C GLY A 269 7.04 -13.07 -9.32
N ARG A 270 8.07 -13.42 -10.10
CA ARG A 270 8.74 -12.50 -11.00
C ARG A 270 8.74 -13.08 -12.40
N PHE A 271 8.47 -12.24 -13.37
CA PHE A 271 8.57 -12.54 -14.78
C PHE A 271 9.53 -11.54 -15.40
N GLU A 272 10.54 -12.03 -16.08
CA GLU A 272 11.53 -11.23 -16.78
C GLU A 272 11.62 -11.74 -18.22
N THR A 273 11.62 -10.84 -19.20
CA THR A 273 11.90 -11.19 -20.58
C THR A 273 12.75 -10.13 -21.25
N ARG A 274 13.67 -10.58 -22.09
CA ARG A 274 14.52 -9.73 -22.92
C ARG A 274 14.14 -9.96 -24.37
N GLN A 275 13.57 -8.93 -25.01
CA GLN A 275 13.16 -8.96 -26.42
C GLN A 275 12.26 -10.15 -26.80
N GLY A 276 11.54 -10.74 -25.83
CA GLY A 276 10.71 -11.94 -26.04
C GLY A 276 11.49 -13.24 -26.32
N ARG A 277 12.82 -13.20 -26.34
CA ARG A 277 13.69 -14.37 -26.63
C ARG A 277 14.14 -15.09 -25.38
N GLN A 278 14.50 -14.33 -24.36
CA GLN A 278 14.80 -14.88 -23.04
C GLN A 278 13.57 -14.68 -22.18
N VAL A 279 13.15 -15.73 -21.47
CA VAL A 279 12.03 -15.71 -20.54
C VAL A 279 12.52 -16.30 -19.22
N ARG A 280 12.21 -15.64 -18.11
CA ARG A 280 12.54 -16.13 -16.78
C ARG A 280 11.36 -15.88 -15.86
N LEU A 281 10.83 -16.96 -15.29
CA LEU A 281 9.79 -16.99 -14.29
C LEU A 281 10.41 -17.43 -12.97
N ILE A 282 10.22 -16.66 -11.91
CA ILE A 282 10.75 -16.94 -10.58
C ILE A 282 9.56 -17.00 -9.64
N PHE A 283 9.45 -18.08 -8.88
CA PHE A 283 8.45 -18.25 -7.83
C PHE A 283 9.15 -18.26 -6.47
N LEU A 284 8.70 -17.36 -5.60
CA LEU A 284 9.21 -17.14 -4.25
C LEU A 284 8.26 -17.79 -3.26
N HIS A 285 8.76 -18.65 -2.38
CA HIS A 285 7.98 -19.29 -1.33
C HIS A 285 8.79 -19.33 -0.02
N PRO A 286 8.18 -19.02 1.14
CA PRO A 286 8.92 -18.85 2.40
C PRO A 286 9.54 -20.15 2.92
N GLU A 287 8.95 -21.30 2.60
CA GLU A 287 9.42 -22.61 3.07
C GLU A 287 10.46 -23.26 2.15
N LEU A 288 10.76 -22.65 1.00
CA LEU A 288 11.75 -23.18 0.08
C LEU A 288 13.12 -22.59 0.38
N GLU A 289 14.14 -23.44 0.43
CA GLU A 289 15.55 -23.00 0.57
C GLU A 289 16.02 -22.17 -0.63
N ARG A 290 15.38 -22.34 -1.79
CA ARG A 290 15.60 -21.56 -3.01
C ARG A 290 14.31 -21.32 -3.78
N ASP A 291 14.31 -20.22 -4.52
CA ASP A 291 13.25 -19.87 -5.46
C ASP A 291 13.16 -20.92 -6.58
N ILE A 292 11.94 -21.23 -7.02
CA ILE A 292 11.72 -22.06 -8.20
C ILE A 292 11.86 -21.16 -9.42
N VAL A 293 12.82 -21.47 -10.29
CA VAL A 293 13.10 -20.67 -11.49
C VAL A 293 12.82 -21.51 -12.73
N VAL A 294 11.95 -21.03 -13.61
CA VAL A 294 11.81 -21.53 -14.98
C VAL A 294 12.45 -20.49 -15.89
N GLN A 295 13.54 -20.84 -16.56
CA GLN A 295 14.21 -19.96 -17.51
C GLN A 295 14.26 -20.60 -18.88
N GLY A 296 14.12 -19.82 -19.94
CA GLY A 296 14.22 -20.32 -21.29
C GLY A 296 14.75 -19.28 -22.25
N GLU A 297 15.41 -19.75 -23.29
CA GLU A 297 15.99 -18.95 -24.36
C GLU A 297 15.54 -19.55 -25.69
N PHE A 298 15.07 -18.71 -26.59
CA PHE A 298 14.61 -19.10 -27.91
C PHE A 298 15.26 -18.20 -28.97
N ASP A 299 15.90 -18.84 -29.94
CA ASP A 299 16.51 -18.18 -31.07
C ASP A 299 15.82 -18.58 -32.37
N ARG A 300 15.37 -17.56 -33.09
CA ARG A 300 14.92 -17.70 -34.47
C ARG A 300 16.08 -17.29 -35.37
N MET A 301 16.74 -18.26 -35.97
CA MET A 301 17.91 -18.01 -36.80
C MET A 301 17.54 -17.57 -38.22
N ASN A 302 16.47 -18.12 -38.82
CA ASN A 302 15.99 -17.82 -40.18
C ASN A 302 14.48 -18.10 -40.33
N ASP A 303 13.90 -17.88 -41.52
CA ASP A 303 12.53 -18.27 -41.85
C ASP A 303 12.38 -19.80 -41.86
N GLY A 304 11.92 -20.33 -40.71
CA GLY A 304 11.62 -21.75 -40.53
C GLY A 304 12.51 -22.48 -39.52
N GLN A 305 13.59 -21.87 -39.01
CA GLN A 305 14.42 -22.48 -37.96
C GLN A 305 14.22 -21.80 -36.59
N LEU A 306 13.79 -22.60 -35.62
CA LEU A 306 13.62 -22.22 -34.22
C LEU A 306 14.43 -23.17 -33.35
N THR A 307 15.29 -22.64 -32.50
CA THR A 307 15.98 -23.41 -31.46
C THR A 307 15.61 -22.84 -30.11
N GLY A 308 15.46 -23.68 -29.10
CA GLY A 308 15.16 -23.22 -27.76
C GLY A 308 15.63 -24.16 -26.68
N LYS A 309 15.89 -23.59 -25.52
CA LYS A 309 16.25 -24.30 -24.30
C LYS A 309 15.40 -23.75 -23.16
N MET A 310 14.90 -24.63 -22.29
CA MET A 310 14.15 -24.28 -21.10
C MET A 310 14.67 -25.11 -19.92
N GLU A 311 14.83 -24.49 -18.77
CA GLU A 311 15.37 -25.10 -17.56
C GLU A 311 14.44 -24.80 -16.38
N LEU A 312 14.13 -25.83 -15.60
CA LEU A 312 13.47 -25.72 -14.30
C LEU A 312 14.52 -25.97 -13.21
N ILE A 313 14.71 -24.98 -12.35
CA ILE A 313 15.68 -24.96 -11.26
C ILE A 313 14.88 -24.84 -9.95
N TYR A 314 14.89 -25.89 -9.13
CA TYR A 314 14.18 -25.94 -7.85
C TYR A 314 15.07 -26.34 -6.68
N SER A 315 16.38 -26.51 -6.92
CA SER A 315 17.37 -26.99 -5.95
C SER A 315 18.73 -26.34 -6.25
N PRO A 316 19.61 -26.17 -5.24
CA PRO A 316 20.98 -25.72 -5.45
C PRO A 316 21.84 -26.74 -6.22
N LEU A 317 21.46 -28.01 -6.24
CA LEU A 317 22.22 -29.09 -6.87
C LEU A 317 21.92 -29.12 -8.38
N GLU A 318 22.98 -29.11 -9.22
CA GLU A 318 22.82 -29.16 -10.67
C GLU A 318 22.12 -30.43 -11.16
N GLU A 319 22.30 -31.54 -10.45
CA GLU A 319 21.65 -32.83 -10.76
C GLU A 319 20.11 -32.77 -10.62
N HIS A 320 19.58 -31.79 -9.91
CA HIS A 320 18.14 -31.55 -9.78
C HIS A 320 17.58 -30.60 -10.84
N ARG A 321 18.40 -30.13 -11.79
CA ARG A 321 17.91 -29.29 -12.89
C ARG A 321 17.19 -30.15 -13.93
N LEU A 322 15.98 -29.74 -14.30
CA LEU A 322 15.27 -30.32 -15.46
C LEU A 322 15.50 -29.41 -16.66
N THR A 323 15.99 -29.97 -17.76
CA THR A 323 16.31 -29.24 -18.99
C THR A 323 15.49 -29.79 -20.15
N ILE A 324 14.90 -28.91 -20.94
CA ILE A 324 14.16 -29.19 -22.16
C ILE A 324 14.84 -28.42 -23.28
N GLU A 325 15.32 -29.12 -24.30
CA GLU A 325 15.94 -28.52 -25.49
C GLU A 325 15.12 -28.89 -26.71
N GLY A 326 14.92 -27.95 -27.62
CA GLY A 326 14.11 -28.16 -28.80
C GLY A 326 14.73 -27.48 -30.00
N SER A 327 14.63 -28.11 -31.16
CA SER A 327 14.90 -27.45 -32.43
C SER A 327 13.86 -27.84 -33.45
N THR A 328 13.46 -26.90 -34.30
CA THR A 328 12.64 -27.17 -35.47
C THR A 328 13.31 -26.54 -36.66
N THR A 329 13.41 -27.26 -37.77
CA THR A 329 13.82 -26.70 -39.06
C THR A 329 12.70 -26.94 -40.06
N GLY A 330 12.25 -25.88 -40.72
CA GLY A 330 11.25 -25.92 -41.76
C GLY A 330 11.78 -25.30 -43.03
N GLN A 331 11.72 -26.04 -44.13
CA GLN A 331 11.94 -25.54 -45.49
C GLN A 331 10.74 -25.94 -46.36
N GLU A 332 10.63 -25.40 -47.58
CA GLU A 332 9.55 -25.75 -48.51
C GLU A 332 9.45 -27.27 -48.80
N ALA A 333 10.56 -27.99 -48.65
CA ALA A 333 10.66 -29.44 -48.88
C ALA A 333 10.29 -30.33 -47.67
N GLY A 334 10.24 -29.79 -46.45
CA GLY A 334 10.01 -30.61 -45.25
C GLY A 334 10.20 -29.89 -43.91
N ARG A 335 9.85 -30.57 -42.81
CA ARG A 335 10.01 -30.11 -41.44
C ARG A 335 10.68 -31.17 -40.57
N ALA A 336 11.70 -30.80 -39.81
CA ALA A 336 12.28 -31.60 -38.74
C ALA A 336 11.96 -30.97 -37.39
N VAL A 337 11.67 -31.79 -36.39
CA VAL A 337 11.46 -31.42 -34.98
C VAL A 337 12.29 -32.33 -34.11
N GLN A 338 13.12 -31.74 -33.26
CA GLN A 338 13.88 -32.44 -32.24
C GLN A 338 13.52 -31.87 -30.87
N LEU A 339 13.28 -32.74 -29.90
CA LEU A 339 13.00 -32.38 -28.52
C LEU A 339 13.79 -33.32 -27.61
N ALA A 340 14.59 -32.77 -26.70
CA ALA A 340 15.31 -33.49 -25.68
C ALA A 340 14.83 -33.03 -24.30
N VAL A 341 14.59 -33.97 -23.38
CA VAL A 341 14.24 -33.68 -21.97
C VAL A 341 15.19 -34.46 -21.08
N SER A 342 15.91 -33.76 -20.21
CA SER A 342 16.88 -34.35 -19.29
C SER A 342 16.58 -33.96 -17.86
N HIS A 343 16.59 -34.92 -16.95
CA HIS A 343 16.47 -34.71 -15.51
C HIS A 343 17.35 -35.73 -14.76
N PRO A 344 18.57 -35.35 -14.35
CA PRO A 344 19.54 -36.28 -13.76
C PRO A 344 19.06 -36.93 -12.46
N ALA A 345 18.34 -36.20 -11.60
CA ALA A 345 17.80 -36.70 -10.34
C ALA A 345 16.87 -37.90 -10.52
N SER A 346 16.01 -37.88 -11.54
CA SER A 346 15.14 -39.01 -11.89
C SER A 346 15.78 -39.98 -12.89
N ASN A 347 17.03 -39.75 -13.29
CA ASN A 347 17.71 -40.47 -14.37
C ASN A 347 16.85 -40.56 -15.64
N THR A 348 16.23 -39.45 -16.05
CA THR A 348 15.36 -39.39 -17.23
C THR A 348 16.07 -38.66 -18.36
N ASP A 349 16.25 -39.32 -19.51
CA ASP A 349 16.68 -38.70 -20.77
C ASP A 349 15.69 -39.11 -21.87
N VAL A 350 14.95 -38.15 -22.41
CA VAL A 350 13.98 -38.36 -23.48
C VAL A 350 14.47 -37.64 -24.71
N ARG A 351 14.50 -38.31 -25.85
CA ARG A 351 14.83 -37.72 -27.14
C ARG A 351 13.75 -38.07 -28.15
N LEU A 352 13.13 -37.06 -28.71
CA LEU A 352 12.15 -37.16 -29.76
C LEU A 352 12.71 -36.47 -31.00
N VAL A 353 12.65 -37.17 -32.12
CA VAL A 353 13.06 -36.70 -33.44
C VAL A 353 11.91 -37.03 -34.39
N ALA A 354 11.45 -36.06 -35.15
CA ALA A 354 10.42 -36.25 -36.16
C ALA A 354 10.84 -35.48 -37.42
N ASP A 355 10.95 -36.19 -38.54
CA ASP A 355 11.39 -35.67 -39.82
C ASP A 355 10.30 -35.94 -40.87
N GLY A 356 9.70 -34.90 -41.42
CA GLY A 356 8.66 -34.99 -42.44
C GLY A 356 9.10 -34.33 -43.75
N GLN A 357 9.05 -35.06 -44.86
CA GLN A 357 9.27 -34.53 -46.20
C GLN A 357 7.98 -34.59 -47.02
N LYS A 358 7.73 -33.56 -47.83
CA LYS A 358 6.45 -33.40 -48.55
C LYS A 358 6.18 -34.53 -49.57
N THR A 359 7.23 -35.11 -50.16
CA THR A 359 7.14 -36.16 -51.19
C THR A 359 7.68 -37.51 -50.70
N ALA A 360 8.76 -37.53 -49.92
CA ALA A 360 9.41 -38.77 -49.49
C ALA A 360 8.76 -39.45 -48.26
N GLY A 361 7.76 -38.82 -47.64
CA GLY A 361 7.06 -39.34 -46.47
C GLY A 361 7.54 -38.76 -45.15
N ALA A 362 7.11 -39.36 -44.03
CA ALA A 362 7.40 -38.87 -42.69
C ALA A 362 7.96 -39.98 -41.81
N GLU A 363 8.97 -39.65 -41.02
CA GLU A 363 9.58 -40.51 -40.03
C GLU A 363 9.49 -39.86 -38.65
N PHE A 364 9.20 -40.65 -37.64
CA PHE A 364 9.20 -40.27 -36.24
C PHE A 364 10.00 -41.30 -35.46
N ARG A 365 10.83 -40.84 -34.53
CA ARG A 365 11.53 -41.65 -33.54
C ARG A 365 11.48 -40.94 -32.19
N ALA A 366 10.87 -41.57 -31.20
CA ALA A 366 11.01 -41.21 -29.79
C ALA A 366 11.82 -42.28 -29.07
N ARG A 367 12.75 -41.85 -28.23
CA ARG A 367 13.56 -42.72 -27.37
C ARG A 367 13.53 -42.15 -25.95
N LEU A 368 13.20 -43.00 -25.00
CA LEU A 368 13.23 -42.72 -23.57
C LEU A 368 14.27 -43.64 -22.95
N ASP A 369 15.36 -43.07 -22.45
CA ASP A 369 16.35 -43.75 -21.63
C ASP A 369 16.07 -43.41 -20.15
N TYR A 370 15.93 -44.44 -19.30
CA TYR A 370 15.60 -44.26 -17.88
C TYR A 370 16.21 -45.35 -17.00
N LYS A 371 16.31 -45.12 -15.68
CA LYS A 371 16.60 -46.18 -14.70
C LYS A 371 15.33 -46.69 -14.04
N ASP A 372 15.19 -48.01 -13.97
CA ASP A 372 14.08 -48.64 -13.23
C ASP A 372 14.28 -48.57 -11.70
N ARG A 373 13.32 -49.10 -10.93
CA ARG A 373 13.38 -49.12 -9.46
C ARG A 373 14.62 -49.85 -8.91
N SER A 374 15.23 -50.72 -9.72
CA SER A 374 16.44 -51.48 -9.38
C SER A 374 17.73 -50.77 -9.82
N LYS A 375 17.63 -49.51 -10.29
CA LYS A 375 18.74 -48.69 -10.81
C LYS A 375 19.38 -49.25 -12.09
N VAL A 376 18.71 -50.16 -12.79
CA VAL A 376 19.20 -50.71 -14.06
C VAL A 376 18.80 -49.77 -15.20
N SER A 377 19.74 -49.46 -16.09
CA SER A 377 19.47 -48.66 -17.28
C SER A 377 18.57 -49.42 -18.26
N ARG A 378 17.45 -48.80 -18.62
CA ARG A 378 16.45 -49.29 -19.57
C ARG A 378 16.25 -48.26 -20.68
N PHE A 379 15.74 -48.71 -21.81
CA PHE A 379 15.28 -47.83 -22.87
C PHE A 379 13.94 -48.29 -23.41
N LEU A 380 13.17 -47.34 -23.93
CA LEU A 380 11.99 -47.55 -24.75
C LEU A 380 12.14 -46.68 -26.00
N GLN A 381 12.10 -47.30 -27.17
CA GLN A 381 12.14 -46.63 -28.45
C GLN A 381 10.84 -46.89 -29.20
N LEU A 382 10.23 -45.83 -29.72
CA LEU A 382 9.09 -45.85 -30.61
C LEU A 382 9.52 -45.22 -31.92
N ALA A 383 9.32 -45.91 -33.03
CA ALA A 383 9.56 -45.37 -34.36
C ALA A 383 8.34 -45.59 -35.25
N GLY A 384 8.10 -44.65 -36.16
CA GLY A 384 7.04 -44.72 -37.14
C GLY A 384 7.55 -44.16 -38.46
N ARG A 385 7.25 -44.81 -39.56
CA ARG A 385 7.63 -44.36 -40.90
C ARG A 385 6.45 -44.49 -41.84
N VAL A 386 6.06 -43.39 -42.47
CA VAL A 386 5.03 -43.32 -43.50
C VAL A 386 5.74 -43.10 -44.82
N LEU A 387 5.51 -44.00 -45.77
CA LEU A 387 6.07 -43.99 -47.12
C LEU A 387 4.91 -43.89 -48.13
N PRO A 388 4.47 -42.67 -48.49
CA PRO A 388 3.29 -42.47 -49.33
C PRO A 388 3.43 -43.09 -50.72
N GLU A 389 4.59 -42.96 -51.35
CA GLU A 389 4.87 -43.54 -52.68
C GLU A 389 4.76 -45.07 -52.68
N GLN A 390 5.13 -45.70 -51.57
CA GLN A 390 5.02 -47.15 -51.37
C GLN A 390 3.69 -47.57 -50.74
N ARG A 391 2.81 -46.60 -50.42
CA ARG A 391 1.57 -46.81 -49.66
C ARG A 391 1.76 -47.69 -48.43
N ARG A 392 2.87 -47.44 -47.72
CA ARG A 392 3.36 -48.26 -46.63
C ARG A 392 3.50 -47.44 -45.35
N VAL A 393 3.13 -48.04 -44.22
CA VAL A 393 3.36 -47.51 -42.88
C VAL A 393 4.04 -48.58 -42.04
N ASP A 394 5.18 -48.22 -41.46
CA ASP A 394 5.91 -49.03 -40.51
C ASP A 394 5.80 -48.42 -39.11
N PHE A 395 5.55 -49.25 -38.12
CA PHE A 395 5.65 -48.90 -36.70
C PHE A 395 6.60 -49.86 -36.02
N GLU A 396 7.35 -49.35 -35.07
CA GLU A 396 8.30 -50.12 -34.32
C GLU A 396 8.31 -49.66 -32.86
N ALA A 397 8.24 -50.61 -31.93
CA ALA A 397 8.45 -50.39 -30.52
C ALA A 397 9.56 -51.34 -30.04
N ARG A 398 10.61 -50.80 -29.43
CA ARG A 398 11.74 -51.57 -28.91
C ARG A 398 11.99 -51.24 -27.45
N THR A 399 12.35 -52.26 -26.70
CA THR A 399 12.86 -52.19 -25.32
C THR A 399 14.17 -52.97 -25.26
N ALA A 400 14.82 -53.00 -24.10
CA ALA A 400 16.03 -53.79 -23.90
C ALA A 400 15.84 -55.30 -24.14
N GLU A 401 14.61 -55.82 -23.99
CA GLU A 401 14.34 -57.27 -24.02
C GLU A 401 13.39 -57.67 -25.14
N LYS A 402 12.63 -56.72 -25.70
CA LYS A 402 11.57 -57.00 -26.66
C LYS A 402 11.55 -56.02 -27.82
N SER A 403 11.26 -56.52 -29.03
CA SER A 403 10.91 -55.71 -30.20
C SER A 403 9.51 -56.06 -30.69
N LEU A 404 8.79 -55.07 -31.19
CA LEU A 404 7.53 -55.20 -31.90
C LEU A 404 7.66 -54.35 -33.16
N SER A 405 7.46 -54.95 -34.33
CA SER A 405 7.39 -54.20 -35.59
C SER A 405 6.12 -54.54 -36.33
N LEU A 406 5.41 -53.53 -36.80
CA LEU A 406 4.19 -53.64 -37.59
C LEU A 406 4.42 -52.94 -38.94
N THR A 407 4.35 -53.69 -40.03
CA THR A 407 4.40 -53.17 -41.39
C THR A 407 3.04 -53.33 -42.04
N ASN A 408 2.45 -52.24 -42.49
CA ASN A 408 1.20 -52.21 -43.25
C ASN A 408 1.48 -51.67 -44.63
N ALA A 409 1.14 -52.40 -45.69
CA ALA A 409 1.27 -51.95 -47.07
C ALA A 409 -0.06 -52.10 -47.81
N LEU A 410 -0.46 -51.07 -48.54
CA LEU A 410 -1.68 -51.07 -49.34
C LEU A 410 -1.32 -51.18 -50.82
N THR A 411 -1.73 -52.27 -51.46
CA THR A 411 -1.63 -52.45 -52.91
C THR A 411 -2.99 -52.23 -53.55
N THR A 412 -3.00 -51.63 -54.74
CA THR A 412 -4.23 -51.45 -55.53
C THR A 412 -4.06 -52.05 -56.90
N SER A 413 -5.08 -52.80 -57.33
CA SER A 413 -5.16 -53.34 -58.69
C SER A 413 -6.59 -53.16 -59.20
N GLY A 414 -6.78 -52.28 -60.18
CA GLY A 414 -8.12 -51.90 -60.67
C GLY A 414 -9.00 -51.30 -59.57
N SER A 415 -10.17 -51.89 -59.35
CA SER A 415 -11.14 -51.54 -58.30
C SER A 415 -10.95 -52.32 -56.99
N SER A 416 -9.81 -52.99 -56.80
CA SER A 416 -9.49 -53.75 -55.59
C SER A 416 -8.38 -53.09 -54.78
N TYR A 417 -8.58 -53.06 -53.46
CA TYR A 417 -7.61 -52.62 -52.45
C TYR A 417 -7.20 -53.83 -51.63
N ALA A 418 -5.90 -54.12 -51.54
CA ALA A 418 -5.37 -55.20 -50.72
C ALA A 418 -4.42 -54.63 -49.66
N LEU A 419 -4.80 -54.79 -48.39
CA LEU A 419 -3.98 -54.44 -47.22
C LEU A 419 -3.21 -55.68 -46.77
N ALA A 420 -1.89 -55.62 -46.82
CA ALA A 420 -1.00 -56.60 -46.23
C ALA A 420 -0.44 -56.03 -44.93
N SER A 421 -0.71 -56.70 -43.81
CA SER A 421 -0.23 -56.35 -42.49
C SER A 421 0.66 -57.46 -41.94
N ARG A 422 1.87 -57.11 -41.51
CA ARG A 422 2.85 -58.02 -40.93
C ARG A 422 3.26 -57.54 -39.55
N THR A 423 3.08 -58.39 -38.55
CA THR A 423 3.54 -58.14 -37.18
C THR A 423 4.67 -59.11 -36.81
N LEU A 424 5.80 -58.56 -36.37
CA LEU A 424 6.91 -59.31 -35.79
C LEU A 424 7.04 -58.97 -34.30
N VAL A 425 7.25 -59.98 -33.48
CA VAL A 425 7.61 -59.84 -32.06
C VAL A 425 8.97 -60.52 -31.86
N ASN A 426 9.96 -59.79 -31.35
CA ASN A 426 11.34 -60.27 -31.19
C ASN A 426 11.91 -60.86 -32.48
N ASP A 427 11.67 -60.15 -33.59
CA ASP A 427 12.05 -60.53 -34.96
C ASP A 427 11.44 -61.85 -35.47
N ALA A 428 10.57 -62.49 -34.67
CA ALA A 428 9.80 -63.66 -35.04
C ALA A 428 8.42 -63.24 -35.56
N GLN A 429 8.04 -63.80 -36.71
CA GLN A 429 6.75 -63.51 -37.33
C GLN A 429 5.61 -64.09 -36.51
N THR A 430 4.73 -63.21 -36.02
CA THR A 430 3.63 -63.61 -35.11
C THR A 430 2.28 -63.54 -35.79
N LEU A 431 2.07 -62.58 -36.71
CA LEU A 431 0.80 -62.42 -37.42
C LEU A 431 1.02 -61.91 -38.84
N ILE A 432 0.29 -62.51 -39.78
CA ILE A 432 0.07 -62.01 -41.14
C ILE A 432 -1.42 -61.81 -41.30
N LEU A 433 -1.83 -60.65 -41.76
CA LEU A 433 -3.21 -60.38 -42.14
C LEU A 433 -3.22 -59.80 -43.55
N ASP A 434 -3.86 -60.52 -44.46
CA ASP A 434 -4.13 -60.08 -45.82
C ASP A 434 -5.64 -59.85 -45.96
N ALA A 435 -6.03 -58.59 -46.11
CA ALA A 435 -7.43 -58.19 -46.29
C ALA A 435 -7.60 -57.59 -47.69
N ARG A 436 -8.64 -58.02 -48.40
CA ARG A 436 -9.01 -57.46 -49.71
C ARG A 436 -10.39 -56.81 -49.64
N LEU A 437 -10.49 -55.62 -50.20
CA LEU A 437 -11.73 -54.89 -50.41
C LEU A 437 -11.93 -54.70 -51.91
N GLU A 438 -13.04 -55.20 -52.44
CA GLU A 438 -13.44 -54.99 -53.83
C GLU A 438 -14.54 -53.92 -53.86
N THR A 439 -14.32 -52.83 -54.58
CA THR A 439 -15.37 -51.84 -54.82
C THR A 439 -16.07 -52.17 -56.14
N SER A 440 -17.28 -52.73 -56.08
CA SER A 440 -18.14 -52.87 -57.26
C SER A 440 -18.75 -51.51 -57.61
N GLU A 441 -18.62 -51.07 -58.87
CA GLU A 441 -19.40 -49.94 -59.39
C GLU A 441 -20.89 -50.25 -59.25
N VAL A 442 -21.62 -49.46 -58.45
CA VAL A 442 -23.09 -49.47 -58.47
C VAL A 442 -23.51 -48.69 -59.71
N ASN A 443 -23.79 -49.40 -60.80
CA ASN A 443 -24.45 -48.82 -61.96
C ASN A 443 -25.85 -48.34 -61.55
N TYR A 444 -26.05 -47.03 -61.52
CA TYR A 444 -27.39 -46.44 -61.51
C TYR A 444 -28.12 -46.85 -62.79
N ILE A 445 -29.16 -47.66 -62.67
CA ILE A 445 -30.15 -47.82 -63.73
C ILE A 445 -31.04 -46.58 -63.67
N ASN A 446 -30.89 -45.69 -64.66
CA ASN A 446 -31.91 -44.69 -64.95
C ASN A 446 -33.18 -45.42 -65.38
N ILE A 447 -34.30 -45.13 -64.70
CA ILE A 447 -35.66 -45.53 -65.10
C ILE A 447 -36.10 -44.68 -66.28
#